data_AF-A0A101G4R6-F1
#
_entry.id   AF-A0A101G4R6-F1
#
_cell.length_a   1.000
_cell.length_b   1.000
_cell.length_c   1.000
_cell.angle_alpha   90.00
_cell.angle_beta   90.00
_cell.angle_gamma   90.00
#
_symmetry.space_group_name_H-M   'P 1'
#
loop_
_entity.id
_entity.type
_entity.pdbx_description
1 polymer ?
#
loop_
_entity_poly.entity_id
_entity_poly.type
_entity_poly.pdbx_seq_one_letter_code
_entity_poly.pdbx_strand_id
1 'polypeptide(L)'
;MNLIIEKEIEKYTILPEFLEWALEALNKKNDAEIEDRTKIYEMQHKTLIQTQKELDKLTKMRYRQLIDDETFIKERNELQTRITQLKGKLRETETRAEQWLELTEKTFNFAIFARKAFITGKLELKKEILLALGKTPIIKDKKLYIEPSEWLQPIKNSYPALEAEYLKLEPAKMPINKAKTETLASVRARWLRW
;
A
#
# COMPACT_ATOMS: atom_id res chain seq x y z
N MET A 1 -12.45 -22.34 20.16
CA MET A 1 -11.62 -22.03 18.98
C MET A 1 -12.02 -20.69 18.36
N ASN A 2 -13.28 -20.53 17.94
CA ASN A 2 -13.78 -19.27 17.36
C ASN A 2 -13.52 -18.03 18.25
N LEU A 3 -13.75 -18.12 19.56
CA LEU A 3 -13.50 -17.01 20.50
C LEU A 3 -12.02 -16.57 20.56
N ILE A 4 -11.07 -17.51 20.40
CA ILE A 4 -9.63 -17.19 20.42
C ILE A 4 -9.24 -16.44 19.15
N ILE A 5 -9.79 -16.89 18.00
CA ILE A 5 -9.54 -16.26 16.70
C ILE A 5 -10.20 -14.88 16.64
N GLU A 6 -11.43 -14.75 17.13
CA GLU A 6 -12.13 -13.46 17.21
C GLU A 6 -11.34 -12.43 18.02
N LYS A 7 -10.83 -12.82 19.21
CA LYS A 7 -9.97 -11.96 20.03
C LYS A 7 -8.66 -11.56 19.35
N GLU A 8 -8.16 -12.40 18.44
CA GLU A 8 -6.98 -12.05 17.65
C GLU A 8 -7.35 -11.01 16.57
N ILE A 9 -8.46 -11.19 15.86
CA ILE A 9 -8.96 -10.24 14.85
C ILE A 9 -9.29 -8.88 15.48
N GLU A 10 -9.85 -8.88 16.70
CA GLU A 10 -10.21 -7.65 17.44
C GLU A 10 -9.02 -6.69 17.61
N LYS A 11 -7.78 -7.20 17.74
CA LYS A 11 -6.57 -6.37 17.89
C LYS A 11 -6.28 -5.47 16.69
N TYR A 12 -6.87 -5.79 15.55
CA TYR A 12 -6.68 -5.08 14.30
C TYR A 12 -7.95 -4.35 13.84
N THR A 13 -8.99 -4.34 14.68
CA THR A 13 -10.25 -3.66 14.36
C THR A 13 -10.19 -2.22 14.85
N ILE A 14 -10.63 -1.27 14.02
CA ILE A 14 -10.66 0.15 14.38
C ILE A 14 -12.08 0.72 14.37
N LEU A 15 -12.30 1.81 15.12
CA LEU A 15 -13.55 2.54 15.16
C LEU A 15 -13.83 3.26 13.82
N PRO A 16 -15.12 3.43 13.43
CA PRO A 16 -15.50 4.09 12.18
C PRO A 16 -14.93 5.50 11.98
N GLU A 17 -14.74 6.28 13.04
CA GLU A 17 -14.20 7.65 12.93
C GLU A 17 -12.71 7.68 12.62
N PHE A 18 -11.96 6.70 13.13
CA PHE A 18 -10.56 6.51 12.78
C PHE A 18 -10.42 6.04 11.32
N LEU A 19 -11.38 5.26 10.83
CA LEU A 19 -11.48 4.91 9.41
C LEU A 19 -11.69 6.15 8.55
N GLU A 20 -12.67 6.99 8.89
CA GLU A 20 -12.96 8.21 8.13
C GLU A 20 -11.71 9.09 8.02
N TRP A 21 -10.98 9.29 9.12
CA TRP A 21 -9.73 10.04 9.09
C TRP A 21 -8.66 9.38 8.24
N ALA A 22 -8.52 8.04 8.32
CA ALA A 22 -7.57 7.29 7.50
C ALA A 22 -7.90 7.38 6.01
N LEU A 23 -9.17 7.29 5.62
CA LEU A 23 -9.63 7.43 4.23
C LEU A 23 -9.40 8.84 3.69
N GLU A 24 -9.68 9.88 4.47
CA GLU A 24 -9.38 11.25 4.07
C GLU A 24 -7.87 11.48 3.84
N ALA A 25 -7.03 10.95 4.73
CA ALA A 25 -5.58 11.06 4.60
C ALA A 25 -5.05 10.23 3.43
N LEU A 26 -5.61 9.03 3.23
CA LEU A 26 -5.27 8.17 2.13
C LEU A 26 -5.63 8.80 0.79
N ASN A 27 -6.84 9.37 0.64
CA ASN A 27 -7.23 10.04 -0.59
C ASN A 27 -6.22 11.14 -0.96
N LYS A 28 -5.80 11.95 0.02
CA LYS A 28 -4.76 12.97 -0.19
C LYS A 28 -3.41 12.37 -0.58
N LYS A 29 -2.98 11.28 0.07
CA LYS A 29 -1.74 10.57 -0.26
C LYS A 29 -1.82 9.88 -1.63
N ASN A 30 -2.99 9.37 -2.00
CA ASN A 30 -3.26 8.69 -3.26
C ASN A 30 -3.18 9.67 -4.43
N ASP A 31 -3.73 10.88 -4.30
CA ASP A 31 -3.60 11.91 -5.32
C ASP A 31 -2.12 12.28 -5.55
N ALA A 32 -1.36 12.45 -4.46
CA ALA A 32 0.08 12.72 -4.53
C ALA A 32 0.88 11.55 -5.14
N GLU A 33 0.56 10.31 -4.77
CA GLU A 33 1.18 9.09 -5.32
C GLU A 33 0.88 8.93 -6.82
N ILE A 34 -0.36 9.19 -7.23
CA ILE A 34 -0.77 9.18 -8.64
C ILE A 34 0.03 10.22 -9.41
N GLU A 35 0.11 11.45 -8.89
CA GLU A 35 0.87 12.53 -9.53
C GLU A 35 2.37 12.19 -9.67
N ASP A 36 3.01 11.74 -8.59
CA ASP A 36 4.43 11.37 -8.57
C ASP A 36 4.72 10.23 -9.56
N ARG A 37 3.94 9.15 -9.47
CA ARG A 37 4.08 7.98 -10.36
C ARG A 37 3.88 8.35 -11.82
N THR A 38 2.90 9.20 -12.11
CA THR A 38 2.61 9.65 -13.49
C THR A 38 3.80 10.43 -14.06
N LYS A 39 4.36 11.36 -13.29
CA LYS A 39 5.57 12.12 -13.70
C LYS A 39 6.76 11.20 -13.95
N ILE A 40 7.00 10.23 -13.05
CA ILE A 40 8.08 9.26 -13.20
C ILE A 40 7.88 8.42 -14.47
N TYR A 41 6.67 7.91 -14.68
CA TYR A 41 6.32 7.10 -15.85
C TYR A 41 6.54 7.89 -17.15
N GLU A 42 5.99 9.09 -17.26
CA GLU A 42 6.12 9.94 -18.44
C GLU A 42 7.57 10.26 -18.77
N MET A 43 8.38 10.59 -17.76
CA MET A 43 9.80 10.87 -17.93
C MET A 43 10.58 9.64 -18.42
N GLN A 44 10.34 8.47 -17.81
CA GLN A 44 10.98 7.21 -18.23
C GLN A 44 10.55 6.82 -19.64
N HIS A 45 9.25 6.94 -19.96
CA HIS A 45 8.69 6.62 -21.26
C HIS A 45 9.24 7.54 -22.36
N LYS A 46 9.32 8.85 -22.09
CA LYS A 46 9.94 9.81 -23.00
C LYS A 46 11.41 9.47 -23.28
N THR A 47 12.15 9.10 -22.24
CA THR A 47 13.56 8.69 -22.38
C THR A 47 13.70 7.40 -23.19
N LEU A 48 12.80 6.44 -23.00
CA LEU A 48 12.76 5.20 -23.78
C LEU A 48 12.53 5.48 -25.26
N ILE A 49 11.52 6.30 -25.60
CA ILE A 49 11.23 6.69 -26.99
C ILE A 49 12.46 7.37 -27.61
N GLN A 50 13.12 8.26 -26.87
CA GLN A 50 14.31 8.96 -27.36
C GLN A 50 15.47 8.00 -27.62
N THR A 51 15.71 7.05 -26.72
CA THR A 51 16.77 6.03 -26.87
C THR A 51 16.49 5.10 -28.06
N GLN A 52 15.23 4.76 -28.32
CA GLN A 52 14.83 4.00 -29.50
C GLN A 52 15.10 4.78 -30.79
N LYS A 53 14.79 6.08 -30.82
CA LYS A 53 15.11 6.95 -31.97
C LYS A 53 16.61 7.05 -32.22
N GLU A 54 17.43 7.03 -31.18
CA GLU A 54 18.89 6.99 -31.30
C GLU A 54 19.36 5.67 -31.94
N LEU A 55 18.80 4.54 -31.52
CA LEU A 55 19.08 3.23 -32.13
C LEU A 55 18.67 3.18 -33.60
N ASP A 56 17.51 3.76 -33.96
CA ASP A 56 17.07 3.87 -35.37
C ASP A 56 18.03 4.71 -36.20
N LYS A 57 18.52 5.83 -35.65
CA LYS A 57 19.50 6.70 -36.32
C LYS A 57 20.84 5.98 -36.50
N LEU A 58 21.33 5.30 -35.46
CA LEU A 58 22.55 4.50 -35.52
C LEU A 58 22.46 3.43 -36.61
N THR A 59 21.32 2.74 -36.69
CA THR A 59 21.04 1.74 -37.71
C THR A 59 21.06 2.34 -39.12
N LYS A 60 20.45 3.51 -39.32
CA LYS A 60 20.52 4.25 -40.60
C LYS A 60 21.94 4.66 -40.98
N MET A 61 22.76 5.08 -40.01
CA MET A 61 24.17 5.41 -40.23
C MET A 61 24.97 4.19 -40.70
N ARG A 62 24.73 3.02 -40.09
CA ARG A 62 25.37 1.76 -40.51
C ARG A 62 24.97 1.35 -41.92
N TYR A 63 23.67 1.42 -42.27
CA TYR A 63 23.20 1.11 -43.63
C TYR A 63 23.80 2.02 -44.70
N ARG A 64 24.05 3.29 -44.36
CA ARG A 64 24.72 4.27 -45.23
C ARG A 64 26.25 4.16 -45.21
N GLN A 65 26.81 3.16 -44.53
CA GLN A 65 28.25 2.93 -44.38
C GLN A 65 29.01 4.14 -43.81
N LEU A 66 28.35 4.95 -42.98
CA LEU A 66 28.96 6.12 -42.32
C LEU A 66 29.77 5.75 -41.07
N ILE A 67 29.61 4.52 -40.59
CA ILE A 67 30.29 3.94 -39.44
C ILE A 67 30.67 2.49 -39.76
N ASP A 68 31.74 2.01 -39.13
CA ASP A 68 32.18 0.63 -39.22
C ASP A 68 31.35 -0.32 -38.31
N ASP A 69 31.61 -1.62 -38.46
CA ASP A 69 30.93 -2.65 -37.69
C ASP A 69 31.25 -2.60 -36.19
N GLU A 70 32.49 -2.29 -35.83
CA GLU A 70 32.93 -2.26 -34.44
C GLU A 70 32.20 -1.15 -33.67
N THR A 71 32.18 0.06 -34.22
CA THR A 71 31.47 1.23 -33.70
C THR A 71 29.97 0.94 -33.62
N PHE A 72 29.38 0.39 -34.70
CA PHE A 72 27.97 0.06 -34.70
C PHE A 72 27.60 -0.95 -33.61
N ILE A 73 28.35 -2.05 -33.49
CA ILE A 73 28.06 -3.12 -32.52
C ILE A 73 28.17 -2.58 -31.09
N LYS A 74 29.21 -1.80 -30.79
CA LYS A 74 29.42 -1.20 -29.47
C LYS A 74 28.25 -0.30 -29.07
N GLU A 75 27.96 0.72 -29.88
CA GLU A 75 26.90 1.70 -29.58
C GLU A 75 25.51 1.05 -29.55
N ARG A 76 25.26 0.08 -30.44
CA ARG A 76 24.01 -0.70 -30.44
C ARG A 76 23.81 -1.42 -29.11
N ASN A 77 24.85 -2.10 -28.61
CA ASN A 77 24.78 -2.87 -27.36
C ASN A 77 24.51 -1.95 -26.16
N GLU A 78 25.13 -0.79 -26.12
CA GLU A 78 24.90 0.21 -25.06
C GLU A 78 23.46 0.72 -25.08
N LEU A 79 22.95 1.12 -26.25
CA LEU A 79 21.56 1.57 -26.42
C LEU A 79 20.55 0.48 -26.09
N GLN A 80 20.79 -0.76 -26.52
CA GLN A 80 19.91 -1.91 -26.21
C GLN A 80 19.88 -2.24 -24.72
N THR A 81 21.02 -2.17 -24.04
CA THR A 81 21.10 -2.32 -22.58
C THR A 81 20.26 -1.25 -21.88
N ARG A 82 20.42 0.01 -22.29
CA ARG A 82 19.67 1.14 -21.72
C ARG A 82 18.17 1.00 -21.95
N ILE A 83 17.73 0.60 -23.15
CA ILE A 83 16.33 0.30 -23.48
C ILE A 83 15.78 -0.78 -22.55
N THR A 84 16.54 -1.86 -22.33
CA THR A 84 16.13 -2.97 -21.46
C THR A 84 15.94 -2.50 -20.01
N GLN A 85 16.88 -1.72 -19.49
CA GLN A 85 16.79 -1.13 -18.15
C GLN A 85 15.59 -0.19 -18.02
N LEU A 86 15.33 0.68 -19.00
CA LEU A 86 14.18 1.60 -19.00
C LEU A 86 12.85 0.85 -19.02
N LYS A 87 12.73 -0.23 -19.80
CA LYS A 87 11.55 -1.10 -19.79
C LYS A 87 11.33 -1.77 -18.44
N GLY A 88 12.40 -2.18 -17.76
CA GLY A 88 12.33 -2.73 -16.40
C GLY A 88 11.76 -1.71 -15.41
N LYS A 89 12.30 -0.49 -15.39
CA LYS A 89 11.85 0.60 -14.52
C LYS A 89 10.39 1.00 -14.74
N LEU A 90 9.93 0.99 -16.01
CA LEU A 90 8.52 1.24 -16.32
C LEU A 90 7.61 0.17 -15.70
N ARG A 91 7.98 -1.12 -15.84
CA ARG A 91 7.23 -2.23 -15.23
C ARG A 91 7.22 -2.13 -13.71
N GLU A 92 8.34 -1.79 -13.08
CA GLU A 92 8.40 -1.57 -11.62
C GLU A 92 7.43 -0.46 -11.19
N THR A 93 7.36 0.62 -11.97
CA THR A 93 6.44 1.74 -11.73
C THR A 93 4.97 1.31 -11.86
N GLU A 94 4.65 0.47 -12.85
CA GLU A 94 3.32 -0.12 -13.04
C GLU A 94 2.96 -1.08 -11.88
N THR A 95 3.86 -1.99 -11.51
CA THR A 95 3.66 -2.93 -10.39
C THR A 95 3.47 -2.21 -9.06
N ARG A 96 4.21 -1.12 -8.81
CA ARG A 96 4.01 -0.28 -7.62
C ARG A 96 2.58 0.27 -7.55
N ALA A 97 1.97 0.62 -8.68
CA ALA A 97 0.58 1.09 -8.72
C ALA A 97 -0.40 0.02 -8.25
N GLU A 98 -0.25 -1.20 -8.76
CA GLU A 98 -1.10 -2.34 -8.42
C GLU A 98 -0.96 -2.72 -6.94
N GLN A 99 0.28 -2.80 -6.45
CA GLN A 99 0.58 -3.12 -5.06
C GLN A 99 0.02 -2.07 -4.09
N TRP A 100 0.10 -0.78 -4.43
CA TRP A 100 -0.44 0.29 -3.60
C TRP A 100 -1.96 0.18 -3.46
N LEU A 101 -2.67 -0.09 -4.56
CA LEU A 101 -4.12 -0.29 -4.56
C LEU A 101 -4.52 -1.53 -3.76
N GLU A 102 -3.85 -2.65 -3.99
CA GLU A 102 -4.14 -3.91 -3.33
C GLU A 102 -3.87 -3.84 -1.81
N LEU A 103 -2.74 -3.27 -1.41
CA LEU A 103 -2.38 -3.11 0.00
C LEU A 103 -3.37 -2.21 0.74
N THR A 104 -3.75 -1.11 0.09
CA THR A 104 -4.78 -0.19 0.56
C THR A 104 -6.08 -0.96 0.81
N GLU A 105 -6.66 -1.55 -0.24
CA GLU A 105 -7.95 -2.22 -0.16
C GLU A 105 -7.97 -3.36 0.87
N LYS A 106 -6.92 -4.19 0.91
CA LYS A 106 -6.79 -5.28 1.89
C LYS A 106 -6.74 -4.77 3.32
N THR A 107 -5.96 -3.72 3.57
CA THR A 107 -5.81 -3.15 4.91
C THR A 107 -7.13 -2.59 5.42
N PHE A 108 -7.84 -1.83 4.57
CA PHE A 108 -9.14 -1.26 4.92
C PHE A 108 -10.22 -2.32 5.12
N ASN A 109 -10.36 -3.24 4.18
CA ASN A 109 -11.38 -4.28 4.28
C ASN A 109 -11.18 -5.14 5.52
N PHE A 110 -9.93 -5.45 5.84
CA PHE A 110 -9.62 -6.24 7.03
C PHE A 110 -9.91 -5.48 8.33
N ALA A 111 -9.36 -4.26 8.49
CA ALA A 111 -9.46 -3.51 9.74
C ALA A 111 -10.90 -3.14 10.14
N ILE A 112 -11.84 -3.13 9.19
CA ILE A 112 -13.22 -2.71 9.42
C ILE A 112 -14.18 -3.89 9.45
N PHE A 113 -14.10 -4.76 8.45
CA PHE A 113 -15.14 -5.76 8.25
C PHE A 113 -14.73 -7.13 8.78
N ALA A 114 -13.43 -7.43 8.93
CA ALA A 114 -12.98 -8.78 9.28
C ALA A 114 -13.62 -9.29 10.58
N ARG A 115 -13.69 -8.46 11.63
CA ARG A 115 -14.30 -8.89 12.91
C ARG A 115 -15.78 -9.19 12.75
N LYS A 116 -16.55 -8.25 12.20
CA LYS A 116 -18.01 -8.41 12.02
C LYS A 116 -18.30 -9.61 11.12
N ALA A 117 -17.61 -9.71 9.99
CA ALA A 117 -17.72 -10.80 9.03
C ALA A 117 -17.29 -12.15 9.64
N PHE A 118 -16.30 -12.18 10.53
CA PHE A 118 -15.91 -13.41 11.23
C PHE A 118 -16.98 -13.87 12.22
N ILE A 119 -17.64 -12.95 12.92
CA ILE A 119 -18.72 -13.26 13.87
C ILE A 119 -19.94 -13.81 13.12
N THR A 120 -20.39 -13.13 12.08
CA THR A 120 -21.65 -13.45 11.36
C THR A 120 -21.49 -14.41 10.19
N GLY A 121 -20.26 -14.62 9.70
CA GLY A 121 -19.97 -15.36 8.48
C GLY A 121 -20.03 -16.89 8.63
N LYS A 122 -20.05 -17.57 7.49
CA LYS A 122 -19.94 -19.03 7.39
C LYS A 122 -18.47 -19.48 7.47
N LEU A 123 -18.25 -20.79 7.56
CA LEU A 123 -16.93 -21.38 7.79
C LEU A 123 -15.88 -20.96 6.76
N GLU A 124 -16.27 -20.89 5.49
CA GLU A 124 -15.43 -20.49 4.36
C GLU A 124 -14.89 -19.08 4.56
N LEU A 125 -15.78 -18.11 4.81
CA LEU A 125 -15.42 -16.71 5.06
C LEU A 125 -14.55 -16.57 6.31
N LYS A 126 -14.84 -17.33 7.39
CA LYS A 126 -13.99 -17.33 8.60
C LYS A 126 -12.57 -17.83 8.30
N LYS A 127 -12.43 -18.82 7.41
CA LYS A 127 -11.13 -19.35 6.98
C LYS A 127 -10.38 -18.34 6.10
N GLU A 128 -11.07 -17.67 5.19
CA GLU A 128 -10.50 -16.60 4.36
C GLU A 128 -9.97 -15.45 5.21
N ILE A 129 -10.77 -14.96 6.15
CA ILE A 129 -10.36 -13.91 7.10
C ILE A 129 -9.14 -14.36 7.91
N LEU A 130 -9.13 -15.63 8.33
CA LEU A 130 -8.01 -16.17 9.09
C LEU A 130 -6.71 -16.26 8.27
N LEU A 131 -6.81 -16.55 6.97
CA LEU A 131 -5.67 -16.54 6.05
C LEU A 131 -5.22 -15.11 5.71
N ALA A 132 -6.15 -14.16 5.67
CA ALA A 132 -5.84 -12.75 5.41
C ALA A 132 -5.10 -12.05 6.56
N LEU A 133 -5.16 -12.60 7.79
CA LEU A 133 -4.42 -12.08 8.94
C LEU A 133 -2.90 -12.12 8.75
N GLY A 134 -2.37 -13.07 7.98
CA GLY A 134 -0.93 -13.23 7.83
C GLY A 134 -0.51 -14.63 7.41
N LYS A 135 0.63 -15.10 7.91
CA LYS A 135 1.09 -16.46 7.59
C LYS A 135 0.11 -17.49 8.16
N THR A 136 0.08 -18.67 7.52
CA THR A 136 -0.80 -19.78 7.91
C THR A 136 -0.76 -20.01 9.43
N PRO A 137 -1.89 -19.85 10.14
CA PRO A 137 -1.91 -19.97 11.59
C PRO A 137 -1.74 -21.42 12.02
N ILE A 138 -1.08 -21.60 13.15
CA ILE A 138 -0.85 -22.90 13.76
C ILE A 138 -1.61 -22.96 15.08
N ILE A 139 -2.38 -24.03 15.29
CA ILE A 139 -2.99 -24.31 16.59
C ILE A 139 -2.18 -25.42 17.25
N LYS A 140 -1.55 -25.10 18.38
CA LYS A 140 -0.78 -26.05 19.17
C LYS A 140 -1.09 -25.84 20.65
N ASP A 141 -1.34 -26.92 21.39
CA ASP A 141 -1.64 -26.89 22.82
C ASP A 141 -2.80 -25.94 23.19
N LYS A 142 -3.86 -25.93 22.36
CA LYS A 142 -5.02 -25.02 22.47
C LYS A 142 -4.67 -23.52 22.37
N LYS A 143 -3.47 -23.18 21.95
CA LYS A 143 -3.03 -21.80 21.67
C LYS A 143 -2.98 -21.57 20.16
N LEU A 144 -3.44 -20.39 19.75
CA LEU A 144 -3.33 -19.91 18.38
C LEU A 144 -1.99 -19.19 18.23
N TYR A 145 -1.18 -19.63 17.27
CA TYR A 145 0.04 -18.98 16.84
C TYR A 145 -0.20 -18.42 15.46
N ILE A 146 -0.08 -17.10 15.33
CA ILE A 146 -0.21 -16.41 14.07
C ILE A 146 0.90 -15.38 13.96
N GLU A 147 1.50 -15.30 12.77
CA GLU A 147 2.41 -14.23 12.40
C GLU A 147 1.61 -13.26 11.54
N PRO A 148 1.14 -12.13 12.10
CA PRO A 148 0.29 -11.22 11.36
C PRO A 148 1.09 -10.52 10.27
N SER A 149 0.45 -10.22 9.14
CA SER A 149 1.10 -9.45 8.08
C SER A 149 1.66 -8.12 8.61
N GLU A 150 2.79 -7.70 8.06
CA GLU A 150 3.48 -6.47 8.51
C GLU A 150 2.57 -5.23 8.42
N TRP A 151 1.69 -5.17 7.43
CA TRP A 151 0.74 -4.06 7.23
C TRP A 151 -0.34 -3.96 8.34
N LEU A 152 -0.54 -4.99 9.16
CA LEU A 152 -1.44 -4.96 10.31
C LEU A 152 -0.76 -4.45 11.59
N GLN A 153 0.58 -4.47 11.66
CA GLN A 153 1.32 -4.11 12.87
C GLN A 153 1.12 -2.64 13.28
N PRO A 154 1.09 -1.65 12.36
CA PRO A 154 0.81 -0.27 12.71
C PRO A 154 -0.56 -0.08 13.34
N ILE A 155 -1.57 -0.90 13.02
CA ILE A 155 -2.86 -0.80 13.69
C ILE A 155 -2.73 -1.31 15.12
N LYS A 156 -2.24 -2.54 15.30
CA LYS A 156 -2.12 -3.20 16.61
C LYS A 156 -1.32 -2.41 17.64
N ASN A 157 -0.21 -1.81 17.24
CA ASN A 157 0.75 -1.21 18.19
C ASN A 157 0.33 0.18 18.68
N SER A 158 -0.55 0.83 17.93
CA SER A 158 -0.62 2.28 17.89
C SER A 158 -2.07 2.77 18.06
N TYR A 159 -3.02 2.03 17.50
CA TYR A 159 -4.45 2.30 17.66
C TYR A 159 -4.96 2.26 19.12
N PRO A 160 -4.62 1.28 19.98
CA PRO A 160 -5.33 1.10 21.26
C PRO A 160 -5.22 2.30 22.22
N ALA A 161 -4.06 2.97 22.24
CA ALA A 161 -3.87 4.15 23.07
C ALA A 161 -4.69 5.35 22.58
N LEU A 162 -4.81 5.52 21.26
CA LEU A 162 -5.59 6.60 20.67
C LEU A 162 -7.09 6.35 20.80
N GLU A 163 -7.54 5.10 20.66
CA GLU A 163 -8.93 4.72 20.91
C GLU A 163 -9.35 5.04 22.34
N ALA A 164 -8.53 4.65 23.33
CA ALA A 164 -8.81 4.93 24.73
C ALA A 164 -8.85 6.44 25.04
N GLU A 165 -8.02 7.24 24.36
CA GLU A 165 -8.06 8.71 24.46
C GLU A 165 -9.31 9.30 23.80
N TYR A 166 -9.66 8.83 22.60
CA TYR A 166 -10.85 9.25 21.86
C TYR A 166 -12.14 8.98 22.64
N LEU A 167 -12.31 7.76 23.18
CA LEU A 167 -13.51 7.37 23.93
C LEU A 167 -13.71 8.22 25.20
N LYS A 168 -12.64 8.69 25.84
CA LYS A 168 -12.71 9.60 27.00
C LYS A 168 -13.23 10.99 26.66
N LEU A 169 -13.18 11.40 25.39
CA LEU A 169 -13.67 12.72 24.97
C LEU A 169 -15.21 12.78 24.94
N GLU A 170 -15.90 11.64 24.95
CA GLU A 170 -17.35 11.48 24.81
C GLU A 170 -17.97 12.40 23.72
N PRO A 171 -17.63 12.20 22.43
CA PRO A 171 -18.02 13.12 21.35
C PRO A 171 -19.54 13.32 21.20
N ALA A 172 -20.34 12.33 21.60
CA ALA A 172 -21.80 12.31 21.39
C ALA A 172 -22.63 12.87 22.57
N LYS A 173 -22.04 13.20 23.72
CA LYS A 173 -22.82 13.46 24.97
C LYS A 173 -22.72 14.87 25.55
N MET A 174 -21.77 15.70 25.11
CA MET A 174 -21.56 17.03 25.69
C MET A 174 -21.23 18.09 24.64
N PRO A 175 -21.51 19.38 24.90
CA PRO A 175 -21.12 20.47 24.00
C PRO A 175 -19.61 20.45 23.76
N ILE A 176 -19.21 20.50 22.49
CA ILE A 176 -17.80 20.58 22.09
C ILE A 176 -17.27 21.96 22.53
N ASN A 177 -16.27 21.98 23.41
CA ASN A 177 -15.53 23.18 23.77
C ASN A 177 -14.15 23.19 23.08
N LYS A 178 -13.49 24.35 23.05
CA LYS A 178 -12.21 24.55 22.36
C LYS A 178 -11.13 23.52 22.75
N ALA A 179 -11.01 23.20 24.04
CA ALA A 179 -10.03 22.23 24.54
C ALA A 179 -10.30 20.81 24.03
N LYS A 180 -11.57 20.37 23.96
CA LYS A 180 -11.93 19.08 23.37
C LYS A 180 -11.63 19.04 21.87
N THR A 181 -11.88 20.13 21.14
CA THR A 181 -11.57 20.21 19.70
C THR A 181 -10.07 20.07 19.44
N GLU A 182 -9.24 20.73 20.26
CA GLU A 182 -7.78 20.65 20.16
C GLU A 182 -7.25 19.23 20.49
N THR A 183 -7.79 18.59 21.52
CA THR A 183 -7.43 17.20 21.86
C THR A 183 -7.85 16.22 20.77
N LEU A 184 -9.06 16.36 20.21
CA LEU A 184 -9.52 15.55 19.08
C LEU A 184 -8.61 15.73 17.85
N ALA A 185 -8.23 16.97 17.53
CA ALA A 185 -7.29 17.26 16.45
C ALA A 185 -5.91 16.62 16.71
N SER A 186 -5.44 16.60 17.96
CA SER A 186 -4.19 15.94 18.35
C SER A 186 -4.26 14.42 18.21
N VAL A 187 -5.36 13.78 18.62
CA VAL A 187 -5.58 12.33 18.44
C VAL A 187 -5.59 12.00 16.96
N ARG A 188 -6.36 12.74 16.16
CA ARG A 188 -6.42 12.60 14.71
C ARG A 188 -5.03 12.76 14.08
N ALA A 189 -4.28 13.80 14.45
CA ALA A 189 -2.96 14.04 13.88
C ALA A 189 -1.97 12.90 14.20
N ARG A 190 -2.03 12.31 15.41
CA ARG A 190 -1.21 11.15 15.77
C ARG A 190 -1.63 9.88 15.01
N TRP A 191 -2.93 9.68 14.81
CA TRP A 191 -3.47 8.58 13.99
C TRP A 191 -3.05 8.66 12.51
N LEU A 192 -2.70 9.83 11.99
CA LEU A 192 -2.34 9.98 10.57
C LEU A 192 -0.84 9.95 10.29
N ARG A 193 -0.01 9.79 11.32
CA ARG A 193 1.46 9.78 11.20
C ARG A 193 2.05 8.42 10.84
N TRP A 194 1.30 7.35 11.07
CA TRP A 194 1.70 5.99 10.71
C TRP A 194 1.16 5.55 9.36
#